data_AF-A0A2H6EMQ0-F1
#
_entry.id   AF-A0A2H6EMQ0-F1
#
_cell.length_a   1.000
_cell.length_b   1.000
_cell.length_c   1.000
_cell.angle_alpha   90.00
_cell.angle_beta   90.00
_cell.angle_gamma   90.00
#
_symmetry.space_group_name_H-M   'P 1'
#
loop_
_entity.id
_entity.type
_entity.pdbx_description
1 polymer ?
#
loop_
_entity_poly.entity_id
_entity_poly.type
_entity_poly.pdbx_seq_one_letter_code
_entity_poly.pdbx_strand_id
1 'polypeptide(L)'
;MLNLYPDDYWGNENLSQAYLLNGDFKQSKKYKNICAKLRPNYVVNHSDLGVNALFLDGDINKAYQEFSRVNELNPNYPFEFPHLADAFLNWMQGDLDSANVQIEDFLSSRINKLLPTFQITSRLFVSHYFIFIGKFDDALELLEESVTLSNQRPKQNLIPWTRLELALFYWEMGQVENFESMMKSAAASSVGIAQVQALGWLAIQYARSGKINTAKKLLNELRKEDRVMPVGIIQQPLKSELARAKKAFGNQIEGEIAFVNGNTNQAIKYCNKVIKLVPKSYLPELTALNPRIRWVALRSLALIYEKMGNWDSAIAAYQKIINEKILVITVPAASNIWVKTLLSISKAFEKKGDFSQAKTYRKKYKRLRLSER
;
A
#
# COMPACT_ATOMS: atom_id res chain seq x y z
N MET A 1 20.40 25.62 18.66
CA MET A 1 19.06 26.14 19.02
C MET A 1 18.38 25.23 20.04
N LEU A 2 18.03 23.97 19.72
CA LEU A 2 17.36 23.08 20.70
C LEU A 2 18.23 22.63 21.90
N ASN A 3 19.56 22.71 21.81
CA ASN A 3 20.43 22.57 23.00
C ASN A 3 20.22 23.71 24.02
N LEU A 4 19.71 24.85 23.59
CA LEU A 4 19.42 26.02 24.43
C LEU A 4 17.92 26.12 24.76
N TYR A 5 17.06 25.63 23.86
CA TYR A 5 15.60 25.67 23.99
C TYR A 5 14.98 24.31 23.65
N PRO A 6 15.12 23.29 24.51
CA PRO A 6 14.60 21.95 24.24
C PRO A 6 13.07 21.91 24.10
N ASP A 7 12.39 22.90 24.68
CA ASP A 7 10.93 23.01 24.69
C ASP A 7 10.38 23.93 23.59
N ASP A 8 11.21 24.36 22.63
CA ASP A 8 10.72 25.08 21.45
C ASP A 8 9.93 24.14 20.54
N TYR A 9 8.62 24.34 20.51
CA TYR A 9 7.70 23.55 19.70
C TYR A 9 8.09 23.55 18.22
N TRP A 10 8.34 24.71 17.64
CA TRP A 10 8.58 24.82 16.20
C TRP A 10 9.95 24.26 15.81
N GLY A 11 10.96 24.41 16.67
CA GLY A 11 12.26 23.77 16.49
C GLY A 11 12.15 22.24 16.50
N ASN A 12 11.41 21.66 17.45
CA ASN A 12 11.16 20.21 17.49
C ASN A 12 10.35 19.74 16.28
N GLU A 13 9.34 20.49 15.85
CA GLU A 13 8.54 20.17 14.67
C GLU A 13 9.41 20.16 13.40
N ASN A 14 10.23 21.18 13.22
CA ASN A 14 11.14 21.27 12.08
C ASN A 14 12.18 20.15 12.09
N LEU A 15 12.72 19.75 13.25
CA LEU A 15 13.58 18.58 13.33
C LEU A 15 12.83 17.28 13.01
N SER A 16 11.61 17.11 13.53
CA SER A 16 10.77 15.95 13.24
C SER A 16 10.61 15.80 11.72
N GLN A 17 10.27 16.89 11.04
CA GLN A 17 10.12 16.90 9.59
C GLN A 17 11.45 16.71 8.86
N ALA A 18 12.54 17.34 9.30
CA ALA A 18 13.85 17.13 8.67
C ALA A 18 14.32 15.66 8.75
N TYR A 19 14.14 15.01 9.90
CA TYR A 19 14.45 13.59 10.05
C TYR A 19 13.51 12.70 9.23
N LEU A 20 12.22 13.05 9.17
CA LEU A 20 11.24 12.38 8.32
C LEU A 20 11.68 12.40 6.85
N LEU A 21 12.06 13.57 6.36
CA LEU A 21 12.56 13.82 5.01
C LEU A 21 13.94 13.19 4.74
N ASN A 22 14.64 12.73 5.77
CA ASN A 22 15.87 11.95 5.61
C ASN A 22 15.61 10.43 5.72
N GLY A 23 14.36 10.01 5.96
CA GLY A 23 13.99 8.63 6.20
C GLY A 23 14.36 8.10 7.59
N ASP A 24 14.77 8.97 8.52
CA ASP A 24 15.03 8.60 9.91
C ASP A 24 13.74 8.71 10.74
N PHE A 25 12.86 7.72 10.54
CA PHE A 25 11.56 7.64 11.22
C PHE A 25 11.69 7.58 12.74
N LYS A 26 12.80 7.02 13.26
CA LYS A 26 13.02 6.92 14.71
C LYS A 26 13.24 8.30 15.31
N GLN A 27 14.12 9.11 14.73
CA GLN A 27 14.34 10.47 15.20
C GLN A 27 13.13 11.35 14.94
N SER A 28 12.47 11.23 13.78
CA SER A 28 11.23 11.96 13.49
C SER A 28 10.19 11.75 14.60
N LYS A 29 9.89 10.49 14.92
CA LYS A 29 8.96 10.13 16.00
C LYS A 29 9.37 10.66 17.37
N LYS A 30 10.68 10.66 17.69
CA LYS A 30 11.20 11.22 18.95
C LYS A 30 10.81 12.69 19.09
N TYR A 31 11.09 13.52 18.08
CA TYR A 31 10.79 14.94 18.13
C TYR A 31 9.30 15.22 18.04
N LYS A 32 8.54 14.45 17.25
CA LYS A 32 7.08 14.58 17.21
C LYS A 32 6.40 14.28 18.55
N ASN A 33 6.91 13.29 19.30
CA ASN A 33 6.43 13.02 20.65
C ASN A 33 6.72 14.17 21.64
N ILE A 34 7.80 14.94 21.43
CA ILE A 34 8.07 16.15 22.21
C ILE A 34 7.03 17.23 21.85
N CYS A 35 6.76 17.46 20.56
CA CYS A 35 5.70 18.38 20.10
C CYS A 35 4.35 18.08 20.76
N ALA A 36 3.96 16.80 20.79
CA ALA A 36 2.71 16.35 21.41
C ALA A 36 2.66 16.62 22.92
N LYS A 37 3.79 16.49 23.64
CA LYS A 37 3.89 16.83 25.08
C LYS A 37 3.80 18.34 25.32
N LEU A 38 4.46 19.14 24.48
CA LEU A 38 4.47 20.59 24.59
C LEU A 38 3.10 21.20 24.29
N ARG A 39 2.35 20.59 23.36
CA ARG A 39 1.00 21.05 22.97
C ARG A 39 0.03 19.87 22.90
N PRO A 40 -0.49 19.39 24.04
CA PRO A 40 -1.29 18.16 24.12
C PRO A 40 -2.69 18.27 23.52
N ASN A 41 -3.17 19.47 23.19
CA ASN A 41 -4.47 19.68 22.53
C ASN A 41 -4.31 20.24 21.11
N TYR A 42 -3.09 20.24 20.57
CA TYR A 42 -2.89 20.69 19.19
C TYR A 42 -3.22 19.57 18.22
N VAL A 43 -4.36 19.71 17.53
CA VAL A 43 -4.99 18.68 16.69
C VAL A 43 -4.04 18.05 15.67
N VAL A 44 -3.16 18.86 15.06
CA VAL A 44 -2.21 18.39 14.04
C VAL A 44 -1.25 17.33 14.61
N ASN A 45 -0.84 17.43 15.88
CA ASN A 45 0.03 16.42 16.48
C ASN A 45 -0.63 15.05 16.55
N HIS A 46 -1.90 15.00 16.96
CA HIS A 46 -2.66 13.76 17.01
C HIS A 46 -2.88 13.20 15.61
N SER A 47 -3.19 14.05 14.62
CA SER A 47 -3.31 13.64 13.22
C SER A 47 -2.03 12.96 12.72
N ASP A 48 -0.87 13.57 12.94
CA ASP A 48 0.42 13.04 12.47
C ASP A 48 0.85 11.78 13.24
N LEU A 49 0.57 11.72 14.55
CA LEU A 49 0.81 10.52 15.36
C LEU A 49 -0.07 9.36 14.93
N GLY A 50 -1.33 9.62 14.56
CA GLY A 50 -2.24 8.62 14.02
C GLY A 50 -1.77 8.06 12.67
N VAL A 51 -1.33 8.94 11.75
CA VAL A 51 -0.73 8.53 10.47
C VAL A 51 0.51 7.66 10.71
N ASN A 52 1.42 8.09 11.59
CA ASN A 52 2.60 7.31 11.94
C ASN A 52 2.23 5.95 12.56
N ALA A 53 1.24 5.90 13.45
CA ALA A 53 0.78 4.65 14.05
C ALA A 53 0.22 3.69 12.98
N LEU A 54 -0.57 4.20 12.04
CA LEU A 54 -1.18 3.41 10.97
C LEU A 54 -0.16 2.91 9.94
N PHE A 55 0.72 3.79 9.46
CA PHE A 55 1.59 3.53 8.30
C PHE A 55 3.01 3.06 8.67
N LEU A 56 3.58 3.54 9.78
CA LEU A 56 4.93 3.17 10.23
C LEU A 56 4.90 2.03 11.24
N ASP A 57 4.08 2.15 12.28
CA ASP A 57 4.03 1.16 13.37
C ASP A 57 3.14 -0.04 13.01
N GLY A 58 2.12 0.18 12.17
CA GLY A 58 1.08 -0.81 11.88
C GLY A 58 0.17 -1.11 13.09
N ASP A 59 0.06 -0.13 14.00
CA ASP A 59 -0.72 -0.22 15.23
C ASP A 59 -2.07 0.48 15.06
N ILE A 60 -3.10 -0.31 14.73
CA ILE A 60 -4.45 0.20 14.50
C ILE A 60 -5.08 0.76 15.77
N ASN A 61 -4.77 0.23 16.95
CA ASN A 61 -5.35 0.71 18.20
C ASN A 61 -4.80 2.08 18.56
N LYS A 62 -3.48 2.26 18.41
CA LYS A 62 -2.86 3.57 18.61
C LYS A 62 -3.33 4.58 17.55
N ALA A 63 -3.41 4.17 16.29
CA ALA A 63 -3.94 5.03 15.23
C ALA A 63 -5.35 5.51 15.57
N TYR A 64 -6.21 4.59 16.00
CA TYR A 64 -7.56 4.89 16.47
C TYR A 64 -7.56 5.92 17.59
N GLN A 65 -6.80 5.70 18.67
CA GLN A 65 -6.74 6.63 19.82
C GLN A 65 -6.38 8.06 19.39
N GLU A 66 -5.34 8.21 18.58
CA GLU A 66 -4.89 9.53 18.11
C GLU A 66 -5.92 10.18 17.19
N PHE A 67 -6.53 9.41 16.28
CA PHE A 67 -7.54 9.91 15.37
C PHE A 67 -8.87 10.25 16.05
N SER A 68 -9.30 9.47 17.04
CA SER A 68 -10.45 9.81 17.88
C SER A 68 -10.22 11.12 18.62
N ARG A 69 -8.99 11.35 19.13
CA ARG A 69 -8.63 12.62 19.76
C ARG A 69 -8.70 13.80 18.79
N VAL A 70 -8.37 13.61 17.51
CA VAL A 70 -8.58 14.63 16.47
C VAL A 70 -10.06 14.97 16.34
N ASN A 71 -10.94 13.97 16.26
CA ASN A 71 -12.39 14.21 16.13
C ASN A 71 -12.99 14.88 17.36
N GLU A 72 -12.53 14.53 18.57
CA GLU A 72 -12.95 15.20 19.81
C GLU A 72 -12.59 16.69 19.83
N LEU A 73 -11.35 17.01 19.43
CA LEU A 73 -10.85 18.39 19.44
C LEU A 73 -11.35 19.22 18.26
N ASN A 74 -11.57 18.59 17.10
CA ASN A 74 -12.08 19.23 15.90
C ASN A 74 -12.89 18.24 15.03
N PRO A 75 -14.22 18.16 15.24
CA PRO A 75 -15.10 17.32 14.43
C PRO A 75 -15.08 17.66 12.93
N ASN A 76 -14.70 18.88 12.56
CA ASN A 76 -14.61 19.36 11.19
C ASN A 76 -13.18 19.33 10.64
N TYR A 77 -12.28 18.53 11.23
CA TYR A 77 -10.92 18.39 10.74
C TYR A 77 -10.89 17.91 9.28
N PRO A 78 -10.19 18.60 8.38
CA PRO A 78 -10.50 18.51 6.95
C PRO A 78 -9.74 17.37 6.22
N PHE A 79 -9.19 16.40 6.97
CA PHE A 79 -8.45 15.23 6.47
C PHE A 79 -9.26 13.95 6.74
N GLU A 80 -9.05 12.91 5.95
CA GLU A 80 -9.88 11.69 5.90
C GLU A 80 -9.69 10.74 7.07
N PHE A 81 -8.46 10.50 7.53
CA PHE A 81 -8.17 9.40 8.45
C PHE A 81 -8.87 9.50 9.81
N PRO A 82 -8.99 10.69 10.43
CA PRO A 82 -9.78 10.85 11.64
C PRO A 82 -11.21 10.31 11.50
N HIS A 83 -11.86 10.54 10.35
CA HIS A 83 -13.25 10.12 10.12
C HIS A 83 -13.39 8.67 9.69
N LEU A 84 -12.30 8.01 9.31
CA LEU A 84 -12.27 6.59 8.94
C LEU A 84 -11.74 5.70 10.07
N ALA A 85 -11.40 6.27 11.22
CA ALA A 85 -10.71 5.57 12.31
C ALA A 85 -11.53 4.41 12.89
N ASP A 86 -12.82 4.62 13.19
CA ASP A 86 -13.71 3.55 13.65
C ASP A 86 -13.85 2.45 12.59
N ALA A 87 -14.01 2.83 11.32
CA ALA A 87 -14.17 1.87 10.23
C ALA A 87 -12.95 0.98 10.07
N PHE A 88 -11.76 1.57 10.14
CA PHE A 88 -10.49 0.84 10.08
C PHE A 88 -10.31 -0.08 11.29
N LEU A 89 -10.67 0.37 12.50
CA LEU A 89 -10.60 -0.46 13.70
C LEU A 89 -11.52 -1.69 13.57
N ASN A 90 -12.79 -1.48 13.22
CA ASN A 90 -13.78 -2.54 13.03
C ASN A 90 -13.38 -3.52 11.92
N TRP A 91 -12.86 -3.01 10.80
CA TRP A 91 -12.31 -3.83 9.72
C TRP A 91 -11.15 -4.72 10.20
N MET A 92 -10.23 -4.17 11.01
CA MET A 92 -9.12 -4.96 11.55
C MET A 92 -9.57 -6.01 12.56
N GLN A 93 -10.57 -5.71 13.39
CA GLN A 93 -11.20 -6.66 14.32
C GLN A 93 -12.08 -7.71 13.62
N GLY A 94 -12.49 -7.45 12.38
CA GLY A 94 -13.28 -8.35 11.56
C GLY A 94 -14.79 -8.17 11.71
N ASP A 95 -15.22 -7.08 12.35
CA ASP A 95 -16.60 -6.58 12.31
C ASP A 95 -16.79 -5.77 11.02
N LEU A 96 -17.11 -6.48 9.94
CA LEU A 96 -17.28 -5.90 8.62
C LEU A 96 -18.63 -5.19 8.47
N ASP A 97 -19.62 -5.55 9.27
CA ASP A 97 -20.94 -4.92 9.18
C ASP A 97 -20.84 -3.48 9.71
N SER A 98 -20.25 -3.29 10.90
CA SER A 98 -20.00 -1.95 11.45
C SER A 98 -19.05 -1.13 10.57
N ALA A 99 -17.98 -1.74 10.04
CA ALA A 99 -17.06 -1.05 9.14
C ALA A 99 -17.75 -0.57 7.85
N ASN A 100 -18.64 -1.39 7.28
CA ASN A 100 -19.40 -1.02 6.08
C ASN A 100 -20.33 0.17 6.34
N VAL A 101 -21.09 0.15 7.43
CA VAL A 101 -21.99 1.25 7.80
C VAL A 101 -21.22 2.56 7.97
N GLN A 102 -20.07 2.52 8.66
CA GLN A 102 -19.24 3.71 8.89
C GLN A 102 -18.61 4.24 7.60
N ILE A 103 -18.24 3.36 6.67
CA ILE A 103 -17.74 3.76 5.35
C ILE A 103 -18.85 4.40 4.51
N GLU A 104 -20.06 3.84 4.51
CA GLU A 104 -21.21 4.40 3.79
C GLU A 104 -21.65 5.77 4.35
N ASP A 105 -21.64 5.92 5.68
CA ASP A 105 -21.85 7.23 6.32
C ASP A 105 -20.75 8.22 5.93
N PHE A 106 -19.48 7.83 5.99
CA PHE A 106 -18.37 8.70 5.57
C PHE A 106 -18.52 9.18 4.11
N LEU A 107 -18.86 8.26 3.19
CA LEU A 107 -19.06 8.58 1.78
C LEU A 107 -20.25 9.53 1.55
N SER A 108 -21.35 9.36 2.30
CA SER A 108 -22.56 10.17 2.11
C SER A 108 -22.52 11.53 2.83
N SER A 109 -21.89 11.59 4.02
CA SER A 109 -22.02 12.74 4.92
C SER A 109 -20.71 13.52 5.14
N ARG A 110 -19.55 12.89 4.91
CA ARG A 110 -18.24 13.48 5.25
C ARG A 110 -17.35 13.83 4.07
N ILE A 111 -17.28 12.98 3.05
CA ILE A 111 -16.24 13.09 2.00
C ILE A 111 -16.18 14.48 1.35
N ASN A 112 -17.34 15.09 1.07
CA ASN A 112 -17.43 16.40 0.42
C ASN A 112 -17.02 17.59 1.31
N LYS A 113 -16.82 17.37 2.62
CA LYS A 113 -16.35 18.38 3.58
C LYS A 113 -14.84 18.39 3.76
N LEU A 114 -14.13 17.41 3.17
CA LEU A 114 -12.67 17.32 3.24
C LEU A 114 -12.01 18.30 2.26
N LEU A 115 -10.71 18.58 2.45
CA LEU A 115 -9.96 19.31 1.42
C LEU A 115 -9.95 18.53 0.09
N PRO A 116 -9.86 19.22 -1.05
CA PRO A 116 -9.93 18.60 -2.38
C PRO A 116 -9.00 17.40 -2.62
N THR A 117 -7.82 17.36 -2.00
CA THR A 117 -6.90 16.22 -2.08
C THR A 117 -7.42 15.01 -1.32
N PHE A 118 -7.97 15.21 -0.13
CA PHE A 118 -8.48 14.13 0.71
C PHE A 118 -9.83 13.59 0.23
N GLN A 119 -10.58 14.36 -0.57
CA GLN A 119 -11.70 13.84 -1.36
C GLN A 119 -11.24 12.76 -2.36
N ILE A 120 -10.02 12.88 -2.91
CA ILE A 120 -9.48 11.93 -3.88
C ILE A 120 -8.86 10.73 -3.15
N THR A 121 -7.97 10.96 -2.18
CA THR A 121 -7.26 9.87 -1.49
C THR A 121 -8.18 9.01 -0.64
N SER A 122 -9.21 9.58 -0.02
CA SER A 122 -10.20 8.77 0.73
C SER A 122 -10.90 7.73 -0.14
N ARG A 123 -11.20 8.04 -1.41
CA ARG A 123 -11.78 7.06 -2.35
C ARG A 123 -10.85 5.87 -2.60
N LEU A 124 -9.54 6.12 -2.72
CA LEU A 124 -8.54 5.06 -2.83
C LEU A 124 -8.58 4.14 -1.61
N PHE A 125 -8.49 4.71 -0.40
CA PHE A 125 -8.51 3.93 0.84
C PHE A 125 -9.83 3.19 1.08
N VAL A 126 -10.97 3.80 0.75
CA VAL A 126 -12.27 3.14 0.84
C VAL A 126 -12.40 2.02 -0.20
N SER A 127 -11.87 2.20 -1.41
CA SER A 127 -11.84 1.13 -2.42
C SER A 127 -11.11 -0.11 -1.91
N HIS A 128 -10.07 0.05 -1.09
CA HIS A 128 -9.37 -1.08 -0.48
C HIS A 128 -10.29 -1.94 0.37
N TYR A 129 -11.23 -1.32 1.09
CA TYR A 129 -12.23 -2.03 1.88
C TYR A 129 -13.19 -2.81 0.98
N PHE A 130 -13.73 -2.18 -0.06
CA PHE A 130 -14.64 -2.83 -0.99
C PHE A 130 -13.98 -3.99 -1.75
N ILE A 131 -12.71 -3.85 -2.17
CA ILE A 131 -11.89 -4.94 -2.72
C ILE A 131 -11.73 -6.09 -1.71
N PHE A 132 -11.55 -5.76 -0.42
CA PHE A 132 -11.39 -6.75 0.64
C PHE A 132 -12.67 -7.57 0.84
N ILE A 133 -13.82 -6.91 0.90
CA ILE A 133 -15.11 -7.61 1.10
C ILE A 133 -15.70 -8.17 -0.19
N GLY A 134 -15.13 -7.88 -1.37
CA GLY A 134 -15.57 -8.44 -2.65
C GLY A 134 -16.64 -7.61 -3.37
N LYS A 135 -16.90 -6.38 -2.93
CA LYS A 135 -17.75 -5.42 -3.64
C LYS A 135 -16.92 -4.73 -4.74
N PHE A 136 -16.62 -5.45 -5.82
CA PHE A 136 -15.68 -4.96 -6.84
C PHE A 136 -16.24 -3.81 -7.69
N ASP A 137 -17.55 -3.75 -7.91
CA ASP A 137 -18.18 -2.67 -8.67
C ASP A 137 -18.10 -1.35 -7.90
N ASP A 138 -18.45 -1.33 -6.61
CA ASP A 138 -18.30 -0.16 -5.74
C ASP A 138 -16.82 0.30 -5.66
N ALA A 139 -15.88 -0.66 -5.62
CA ALA A 139 -14.46 -0.32 -5.64
C ALA A 139 -14.03 0.33 -6.96
N LEU A 140 -14.52 -0.19 -8.09
CA LEU A 140 -14.23 0.33 -9.42
C LEU A 140 -14.77 1.76 -9.57
N GLU A 141 -16.02 2.00 -9.16
CA GLU A 141 -16.65 3.32 -9.20
C GLU A 141 -15.82 4.36 -8.43
N LEU A 142 -15.44 4.05 -7.19
CA LEU A 142 -14.61 4.96 -6.37
C LEU A 142 -13.24 5.24 -7.01
N LEU A 143 -12.61 4.22 -7.60
CA LEU A 143 -11.31 4.38 -8.27
C LEU A 143 -11.43 5.24 -9.54
N GLU A 144 -12.47 5.05 -10.34
CA GLU A 144 -12.74 5.86 -11.54
C GLU A 144 -13.09 7.31 -11.20
N GLU A 145 -13.90 7.53 -10.16
CA GLU A 145 -14.17 8.86 -9.62
C GLU A 145 -12.87 9.53 -9.14
N SER A 146 -12.00 8.79 -8.44
CA SER A 146 -10.72 9.30 -7.97
C SER A 146 -9.82 9.74 -9.14
N VAL A 147 -9.77 8.96 -10.23
CA VAL A 147 -9.04 9.34 -11.45
C VAL A 147 -9.67 10.57 -12.10
N THR A 148 -11.00 10.62 -12.20
CA THR A 148 -11.75 11.73 -12.79
C THR A 148 -11.51 13.04 -12.06
N LEU A 149 -11.69 13.06 -10.74
CA LEU A 149 -11.42 14.22 -9.89
C LEU A 149 -9.96 14.66 -9.97
N SER A 150 -9.02 13.71 -10.03
CA SER A 150 -7.61 14.02 -10.19
C SER A 150 -7.29 14.65 -11.54
N ASN A 151 -7.93 14.22 -12.63
CA ASN A 151 -7.77 14.82 -13.95
C ASN A 151 -8.34 16.26 -13.99
N GLN A 152 -9.44 16.51 -13.29
CA GLN A 152 -10.04 17.85 -13.15
C GLN A 152 -9.19 18.80 -12.29
N ARG A 153 -8.30 18.26 -11.45
CA ARG A 153 -7.51 19.01 -10.46
C ARG A 153 -5.99 18.74 -10.62
N PRO A 154 -5.39 19.01 -11.79
CA PRO A 154 -4.03 18.58 -12.12
C PRO A 154 -2.96 19.16 -11.17
N LYS A 155 -3.20 20.34 -10.57
CA LYS A 155 -2.29 20.99 -9.63
C LYS A 155 -2.01 20.17 -8.36
N GLN A 156 -2.81 19.15 -8.06
CA GLN A 156 -2.62 18.28 -6.90
C GLN A 156 -1.59 17.16 -7.13
N ASN A 157 -1.11 16.96 -8.37
CA ASN A 157 -0.11 15.95 -8.71
C ASN A 157 -0.48 14.50 -8.31
N LEU A 158 -1.78 14.18 -8.28
CA LEU A 158 -2.29 12.84 -7.92
C LEU A 158 -2.55 11.92 -9.12
N ILE A 159 -2.53 12.46 -10.35
CA ILE A 159 -2.90 11.72 -11.57
C ILE A 159 -2.09 10.42 -11.73
N PRO A 160 -0.75 10.40 -11.54
CA PRO A 160 0.00 9.16 -11.66
C PRO A 160 -0.42 8.12 -10.62
N TRP A 161 -0.73 8.54 -9.39
CA TRP A 161 -1.05 7.66 -8.27
C TRP A 161 -2.42 7.03 -8.41
N THR A 162 -3.43 7.81 -8.76
CA THR A 162 -4.80 7.31 -8.97
C THR A 162 -4.86 6.34 -10.16
N ARG A 163 -4.15 6.65 -11.25
CA ARG A 163 -4.03 5.75 -12.41
C ARG A 163 -3.27 4.46 -12.08
N LEU A 164 -2.18 4.55 -11.33
CA LEU A 164 -1.43 3.37 -10.88
C LEU A 164 -2.33 2.43 -10.07
N GLU A 165 -3.14 2.96 -9.16
CA GLU A 165 -3.99 2.15 -8.30
C GLU A 165 -5.13 1.49 -9.07
N LEU A 166 -5.86 2.24 -9.91
CA LEU A 166 -6.90 1.66 -10.76
C LEU A 166 -6.30 0.61 -11.72
N ALA A 167 -5.07 0.79 -12.18
CA ALA A 167 -4.42 -0.18 -13.07
C ALA A 167 -4.12 -1.46 -12.30
N LEU A 168 -3.60 -1.35 -11.08
CA LEU A 168 -3.38 -2.49 -10.21
C LEU A 168 -4.68 -3.22 -9.87
N PHE A 169 -5.80 -2.50 -9.72
CA PHE A 169 -7.12 -3.11 -9.59
C PHE A 169 -7.50 -3.93 -10.84
N TYR A 170 -7.39 -3.34 -12.04
CA TYR A 170 -7.63 -4.06 -13.30
C TYR A 170 -6.77 -5.33 -13.42
N TRP A 171 -5.50 -5.25 -13.04
CA TRP A 171 -4.60 -6.39 -13.05
C TRP A 171 -5.07 -7.51 -12.11
N GLU A 172 -5.52 -7.15 -10.91
CA GLU A 172 -6.03 -8.09 -9.93
C GLU A 172 -7.36 -8.73 -10.33
N MET A 173 -8.15 -8.04 -11.16
CA MET A 173 -9.39 -8.55 -11.78
C MET A 173 -9.15 -9.33 -13.07
N GLY A 174 -7.90 -9.42 -13.55
CA GLY A 174 -7.56 -10.12 -14.79
C GLY A 174 -7.83 -9.32 -16.06
N GLN A 175 -8.19 -8.04 -15.95
CA GLN A 175 -8.37 -7.12 -17.08
C GLN A 175 -7.01 -6.60 -17.57
N VAL A 176 -6.22 -7.50 -18.17
CA VAL A 176 -4.82 -7.24 -18.53
C VAL A 176 -4.68 -6.10 -19.53
N GLU A 177 -5.59 -5.97 -20.50
CA GLU A 177 -5.53 -4.91 -21.51
C GLU A 177 -5.71 -3.52 -20.89
N ASN A 178 -6.70 -3.36 -20.01
CA ASN A 178 -6.95 -2.13 -19.26
C ASN A 178 -5.76 -1.77 -18.36
N PHE A 179 -5.21 -2.77 -17.66
CA PHE A 179 -3.98 -2.62 -16.89
C PHE A 179 -2.80 -2.13 -17.75
N GLU A 180 -2.52 -2.79 -18.88
CA GLU A 180 -1.39 -2.45 -19.73
C GLU A 180 -1.53 -1.05 -20.33
N SER A 181 -2.72 -0.71 -20.82
CA SER A 181 -3.03 0.61 -21.38
C SER A 181 -2.77 1.71 -20.35
N MET A 182 -3.32 1.56 -19.16
CA MET A 182 -3.19 2.57 -18.12
C MET A 182 -1.78 2.64 -17.52
N MET A 183 -1.08 1.52 -17.36
CA MET A 183 0.32 1.52 -16.92
C MET A 183 1.23 2.22 -17.93
N LYS A 184 1.01 2.02 -19.24
CA LYS A 184 1.75 2.75 -20.29
C LYS A 184 1.48 4.26 -20.21
N SER A 185 0.22 4.65 -20.05
CA SER A 185 -0.17 6.06 -19.87
C SER A 185 0.47 6.67 -18.62
N ALA A 186 0.45 5.97 -17.49
CA ALA A 186 1.09 6.40 -16.24
C ALA A 186 2.61 6.53 -16.41
N ALA A 187 3.27 5.56 -17.07
CA ALA A 187 4.71 5.62 -17.32
C ALA A 187 5.10 6.78 -18.25
N ALA A 188 4.28 7.09 -19.26
CA ALA A 188 4.54 8.19 -20.20
C ALA A 188 4.34 9.59 -19.58
N SER A 189 3.50 9.70 -18.55
CA SER A 189 3.10 10.97 -17.93
C SER A 189 3.67 11.21 -16.53
N SER A 190 4.60 10.37 -16.08
CA SER A 190 5.21 10.48 -14.75
C SER A 190 6.73 10.32 -14.80
N VAL A 191 7.38 10.68 -13.69
CA VAL A 191 8.82 10.55 -13.47
C VAL A 191 9.08 9.97 -12.06
N GLY A 192 10.34 9.64 -11.76
CA GLY A 192 10.72 9.14 -10.43
C GLY A 192 9.98 7.86 -10.03
N ILE A 193 9.51 7.80 -8.78
CA ILE A 193 8.96 6.56 -8.20
C ILE A 193 7.67 6.12 -8.91
N ALA A 194 6.81 7.05 -9.30
CA ALA A 194 5.57 6.71 -10.02
C ALA A 194 5.90 6.03 -11.37
N GLN A 195 6.88 6.55 -12.11
CA GLN A 195 7.30 5.95 -13.37
C GLN A 195 7.98 4.59 -13.17
N VAL A 196 8.86 4.48 -12.16
CA VAL A 196 9.50 3.20 -11.81
C VAL A 196 8.46 2.14 -11.43
N GLN A 197 7.40 2.52 -10.70
CA GLN A 197 6.29 1.61 -10.40
C GLN A 197 5.54 1.21 -11.67
N ALA A 198 5.18 2.17 -12.53
CA ALA A 198 4.44 1.88 -13.76
C ALA A 198 5.21 0.92 -14.69
N LEU A 199 6.47 1.24 -14.98
CA LEU A 199 7.36 0.39 -15.78
C LEU A 199 7.60 -0.96 -15.10
N GLY A 200 7.79 -0.97 -13.79
CA GLY A 200 8.05 -2.15 -13.00
C GLY A 200 6.89 -3.15 -13.01
N TRP A 201 5.66 -2.69 -12.77
CA TRP A 201 4.47 -3.53 -12.82
C TRP A 201 4.20 -4.07 -14.22
N LEU A 202 4.35 -3.23 -15.25
CA LEU A 202 4.21 -3.63 -16.64
C LEU A 202 5.26 -4.70 -17.03
N ALA A 203 6.51 -4.52 -16.61
CA ALA A 203 7.58 -5.48 -16.84
C ALA A 203 7.35 -6.82 -16.12
N ILE A 204 6.81 -6.80 -14.89
CA ILE A 204 6.44 -8.03 -14.17
C ILE A 204 5.35 -8.79 -14.92
N GLN A 205 4.33 -8.09 -15.42
CA GLN A 205 3.27 -8.72 -16.23
C GLN A 205 3.82 -9.34 -17.52
N TYR A 206 4.72 -8.65 -18.21
CA TYR A 206 5.37 -9.19 -19.41
C TYR A 206 6.31 -10.35 -19.12
N ALA A 207 7.04 -10.32 -17.99
CA ALA A 207 7.86 -11.45 -17.56
C ALA A 207 6.99 -12.70 -17.33
N ARG A 208 5.90 -12.55 -16.56
CA ARG A 208 4.97 -13.65 -16.23
C ARG A 208 4.26 -14.25 -17.45
N SER A 209 3.98 -13.43 -18.46
CA SER A 209 3.36 -13.87 -19.72
C SER A 209 4.36 -14.41 -20.75
N GLY A 210 5.65 -14.52 -20.41
CA GLY A 210 6.69 -15.04 -21.31
C GLY A 210 7.22 -14.02 -22.33
N LYS A 211 6.75 -12.77 -22.31
CA LYS A 211 7.25 -11.67 -23.15
C LYS A 211 8.58 -11.12 -22.60
N ILE A 212 9.59 -11.99 -22.47
CA ILE A 212 10.86 -11.73 -21.75
C ILE A 212 11.64 -10.56 -22.36
N ASN A 213 11.71 -10.45 -23.69
CA ASN A 213 12.43 -9.37 -24.35
C ASN A 213 11.81 -8.00 -24.03
N THR A 214 10.48 -7.91 -24.01
CA THR A 214 9.76 -6.69 -23.64
C THR A 214 9.98 -6.35 -22.16
N ALA A 215 9.90 -7.35 -21.27
CA ALA A 215 10.19 -7.16 -19.85
C ALA A 215 11.62 -6.62 -19.60
N LYS A 216 12.62 -7.17 -20.31
CA LYS A 216 14.01 -6.69 -20.23
C LYS A 216 14.20 -5.26 -20.76
N LYS A 217 13.49 -4.88 -21.83
CA LYS A 217 13.51 -3.49 -22.34
C LYS A 217 13.01 -2.51 -21.28
N LEU A 218 11.85 -2.79 -20.69
CA LEU A 218 11.27 -1.97 -19.61
C LEU A 218 12.16 -1.95 -18.36
N LEU A 219 12.81 -3.08 -18.03
CA LEU A 219 13.79 -3.14 -16.96
C LEU A 219 15.01 -2.24 -17.20
N ASN A 220 15.49 -2.16 -18.44
CA ASN A 220 16.59 -1.25 -18.77
C ASN A 220 16.14 0.21 -18.72
N GLU A 221 14.89 0.50 -19.10
CA GLU A 221 14.30 1.84 -19.01
C GLU A 221 14.14 2.28 -17.55
N LEU A 222 13.51 1.47 -16.70
CA LEU A 222 13.30 1.82 -15.28
C LEU A 222 14.60 2.02 -14.51
N ARG A 223 15.70 1.34 -14.92
CA ARG A 223 17.03 1.51 -14.30
C ARG A 223 17.63 2.89 -14.58
N LYS A 224 17.31 3.51 -15.72
CA LYS A 224 17.80 4.82 -16.16
C LYS A 224 17.04 5.99 -15.51
N GLU A 225 15.93 5.72 -14.82
CA GLU A 225 15.15 6.76 -14.18
C GLU A 225 15.89 7.32 -12.95
N ASP A 226 16.44 8.51 -13.09
CA ASP A 226 17.11 9.26 -12.02
C ASP A 226 16.45 10.63 -11.78
N ARG A 227 15.36 10.92 -12.51
CA ARG A 227 14.63 12.15 -12.28
C ARG A 227 13.83 12.00 -11.02
N VAL A 228 13.70 13.14 -10.40
CA VAL A 228 13.12 13.30 -9.11
C VAL A 228 11.96 14.27 -9.32
N MET A 229 10.74 13.87 -8.96
CA MET A 229 9.54 14.70 -9.15
C MET A 229 9.80 16.11 -8.60
N PRO A 230 9.38 17.19 -9.30
CA PRO A 230 9.46 18.53 -8.73
C PRO A 230 8.70 18.56 -7.41
N VAL A 231 9.24 19.30 -6.44
CA VAL A 231 8.69 19.39 -5.07
C VAL A 231 7.23 19.85 -5.14
N GLY A 232 6.30 18.93 -4.88
CA GLY A 232 4.95 19.31 -4.44
C GLY A 232 5.01 19.67 -2.96
N ILE A 233 4.08 20.49 -2.47
CA ILE A 233 4.04 20.92 -1.05
C ILE A 233 4.05 19.72 -0.08
N ILE A 234 3.65 18.53 -0.54
CA ILE A 234 3.50 17.31 0.26
C ILE A 234 4.46 16.18 -0.18
N GLN A 235 4.93 16.16 -1.42
CA GLN A 235 5.70 15.03 -1.98
C GLN A 235 7.17 15.40 -2.11
N GLN A 236 7.95 15.06 -1.08
CA GLN A 236 9.40 15.18 -1.17
C GLN A 236 10.01 13.86 -1.66
N PRO A 237 10.80 13.91 -2.73
CA PRO A 237 11.36 12.72 -3.31
C PRO A 237 12.61 12.25 -2.55
N LEU A 238 12.49 11.10 -1.92
CA LEU A 238 13.64 10.43 -1.31
C LEU A 238 14.44 9.71 -2.40
N LYS A 239 15.63 10.23 -2.74
CA LYS A 239 16.58 9.56 -3.67
C LYS A 239 16.86 8.11 -3.24
N SER A 240 16.92 7.89 -1.92
CA SER A 240 17.08 6.56 -1.31
C SER A 240 15.89 5.64 -1.62
N GLU A 241 14.65 6.14 -1.59
CA GLU A 241 13.46 5.38 -1.96
C GLU A 241 13.39 5.11 -3.46
N LEU A 242 13.80 6.07 -4.31
CA LEU A 242 13.89 5.83 -5.76
C LEU A 242 14.89 4.71 -6.07
N ALA A 243 16.08 4.76 -5.48
CA ALA A 243 17.08 3.70 -5.62
C ALA A 243 16.57 2.35 -5.09
N ARG A 244 15.85 2.36 -3.96
CA ARG A 244 15.21 1.17 -3.38
C ARG A 244 14.16 0.60 -4.34
N ALA A 245 13.29 1.44 -4.90
CA ALA A 245 12.26 1.05 -5.87
C ALA A 245 12.87 0.40 -7.10
N LYS A 246 13.87 1.02 -7.73
CA LYS A 246 14.58 0.46 -8.89
C LYS A 246 15.16 -0.92 -8.59
N LYS A 247 15.79 -1.07 -7.42
CA LYS A 247 16.39 -2.34 -6.99
C LYS A 247 15.32 -3.39 -6.64
N ALA A 248 14.21 -3.01 -6.03
CA ALA A 248 13.11 -3.91 -5.70
C ALA A 248 12.44 -4.45 -6.96
N PHE A 249 11.98 -3.57 -7.86
CA PHE A 249 11.39 -3.99 -9.14
C PHE A 249 12.38 -4.75 -10.00
N GLY A 250 13.64 -4.32 -10.05
CA GLY A 250 14.68 -5.03 -10.78
C GLY A 250 14.87 -6.47 -10.29
N ASN A 251 14.95 -6.69 -8.97
CA ASN A 251 15.02 -8.05 -8.44
C ASN A 251 13.74 -8.83 -8.73
N GLN A 252 12.55 -8.24 -8.59
CA GLN A 252 11.31 -8.95 -8.88
C GLN A 252 11.25 -9.41 -10.34
N ILE A 253 11.51 -8.51 -11.30
CA ILE A 253 11.46 -8.83 -12.75
C ILE A 253 12.45 -9.94 -13.11
N GLU A 254 13.70 -9.85 -12.62
CA GLU A 254 14.72 -10.89 -12.84
C GLU A 254 14.31 -12.22 -12.19
N GLY A 255 13.62 -12.18 -11.04
CA GLY A 255 13.06 -13.35 -10.38
C GLY A 255 11.95 -14.03 -11.19
N GLU A 256 11.02 -13.25 -11.74
CA GLU A 256 9.94 -13.75 -12.61
C GLU A 256 10.51 -14.35 -13.90
N ILE A 257 11.48 -13.69 -14.55
CA ILE A 257 12.18 -14.21 -15.74
C ILE A 257 12.90 -15.52 -15.42
N ALA A 258 13.63 -15.57 -14.30
CA ALA A 258 14.30 -16.79 -13.88
C ALA A 258 13.31 -17.95 -13.66
N PHE A 259 12.15 -17.66 -13.06
CA PHE A 259 11.13 -18.67 -12.81
C PHE A 259 10.51 -19.22 -14.10
N VAL A 260 10.17 -18.34 -15.04
CA VAL A 260 9.65 -18.73 -16.36
C VAL A 260 10.67 -19.57 -17.13
N ASN A 261 11.96 -19.28 -16.99
CA ASN A 261 13.06 -20.06 -17.57
C ASN A 261 13.38 -21.36 -16.81
N GLY A 262 12.60 -21.72 -15.78
CA GLY A 262 12.83 -22.95 -14.98
C GLY A 262 13.93 -22.85 -13.92
N ASN A 263 14.57 -21.69 -13.76
CA ASN A 263 15.66 -21.48 -12.80
C ASN A 263 15.12 -21.13 -11.40
N THR A 264 14.51 -22.11 -10.72
CA THR A 264 13.83 -21.93 -9.43
C THR A 264 14.74 -21.37 -8.32
N ASN A 265 15.97 -21.87 -8.19
CA ASN A 265 16.93 -21.38 -7.19
C ASN A 265 17.23 -19.89 -7.34
N GLN A 266 17.40 -19.44 -8.59
CA GLN A 266 17.65 -18.03 -8.88
C GLN A 266 16.40 -17.18 -8.64
N ALA A 267 15.21 -17.69 -8.98
CA ALA A 267 13.95 -17.02 -8.70
C ALA A 267 13.73 -16.81 -7.19
N ILE A 268 13.98 -17.84 -6.36
CA ILE A 268 13.92 -17.78 -4.89
C ILE A 268 14.89 -16.72 -4.36
N LYS A 269 16.15 -16.72 -4.84
CA LYS A 269 17.16 -15.73 -4.45
C LYS A 269 16.70 -14.31 -4.71
N TYR A 270 16.10 -14.05 -5.87
CA TYR A 270 15.59 -12.74 -6.22
C TYR A 270 14.38 -12.32 -5.38
N CYS A 271 13.40 -13.21 -5.16
CA CYS A 271 12.25 -12.92 -4.30
C CYS A 271 12.71 -12.56 -2.87
N ASN A 272 13.66 -13.31 -2.31
CA ASN A 272 14.22 -13.02 -0.98
C ASN A 272 14.95 -11.68 -0.91
N LYS A 273 15.63 -11.25 -1.99
CA LYS A 273 16.20 -9.90 -2.06
C LYS A 273 15.13 -8.81 -1.98
N VAL A 274 13.99 -8.98 -2.66
CA VAL A 274 12.86 -8.03 -2.57
C VAL A 274 12.31 -7.99 -1.14
N ILE A 275 12.05 -9.16 -0.55
CA ILE A 275 11.50 -9.28 0.82
C ILE A 275 12.45 -8.66 1.86
N LYS A 276 13.77 -8.79 1.69
CA LYS A 276 14.73 -8.14 2.60
C LYS A 276 14.80 -6.63 2.38
N LEU A 277 14.65 -6.17 1.14
CA LEU A 277 14.83 -4.78 0.75
C LEU A 277 13.61 -3.90 1.08
N VAL A 278 12.41 -4.45 0.98
CA VAL A 278 11.16 -3.69 1.10
C VAL A 278 10.53 -3.92 2.47
N PRO A 279 10.46 -2.89 3.33
CA PRO A 279 9.85 -2.99 4.65
C PRO A 279 8.35 -3.24 4.57
N LYS A 280 7.76 -3.64 5.70
CA LYS A 280 6.31 -3.81 5.89
C LYS A 280 5.61 -2.52 6.36
N SER A 281 6.25 -1.37 6.13
CA SER A 281 5.79 -0.05 6.52
C SER A 281 6.37 0.99 5.57
N TYR A 282 5.68 2.11 5.40
CA TYR A 282 6.08 3.22 4.53
C TYR A 282 5.31 4.48 4.94
N LEU A 283 5.60 5.64 4.35
CA LEU A 283 4.74 6.83 4.48
C LEU A 283 4.36 7.35 3.10
N PRO A 284 3.06 7.48 2.78
CA PRO A 284 2.59 7.98 1.49
C PRO A 284 3.11 9.39 1.15
N GLU A 285 3.23 10.25 2.15
CA GLU A 285 3.67 11.64 2.01
C GLU A 285 5.10 11.74 1.46
N LEU A 286 5.95 10.74 1.74
CA LEU A 286 7.33 10.72 1.27
C LEU A 286 7.50 10.15 -0.14
N THR A 287 6.39 9.95 -0.87
CA THR A 287 6.43 9.35 -2.21
C THR A 287 7.11 7.98 -2.19
N ALA A 288 7.08 7.27 -1.06
CA ALA A 288 7.93 6.11 -0.81
C ALA A 288 7.47 4.84 -1.55
N LEU A 289 8.39 3.88 -1.72
CA LEU A 289 8.02 2.56 -2.22
C LEU A 289 7.12 1.85 -1.21
N ASN A 290 5.84 1.68 -1.55
CA ASN A 290 4.91 0.95 -0.71
C ASN A 290 5.23 -0.57 -0.68
N PRO A 291 4.79 -1.29 0.38
CA PRO A 291 5.04 -2.72 0.54
C PRO A 291 4.36 -3.66 -0.47
N ARG A 292 3.60 -3.19 -1.47
CA ARG A 292 2.89 -4.09 -2.40
C ARG A 292 3.82 -5.09 -3.08
N ILE A 293 4.98 -4.62 -3.56
CA ILE A 293 5.97 -5.46 -4.26
C ILE A 293 6.55 -6.55 -3.34
N ARG A 294 6.60 -6.31 -2.04
CA ARG A 294 6.98 -7.33 -1.03
C ARG A 294 5.97 -8.47 -1.01
N TRP A 295 4.66 -8.17 -1.01
CA TRP A 295 3.61 -9.19 -1.07
C TRP A 295 3.61 -9.95 -2.38
N VAL A 296 3.87 -9.25 -3.49
CA VAL A 296 4.05 -9.91 -4.80
C VAL A 296 5.25 -10.85 -4.76
N ALA A 297 6.38 -10.46 -4.17
CA ALA A 297 7.54 -11.33 -3.99
C ALA A 297 7.24 -12.55 -3.09
N LEU A 298 6.52 -12.37 -1.99
CA LEU A 298 6.10 -13.46 -1.10
C LEU A 298 5.17 -14.45 -1.82
N ARG A 299 4.23 -13.94 -2.63
CA ARG A 299 3.33 -14.77 -3.42
C ARG A 299 4.08 -15.53 -4.50
N SER A 300 4.99 -14.89 -5.24
CA SER A 300 5.84 -15.57 -6.22
C SER A 300 6.71 -16.64 -5.56
N LEU A 301 7.29 -16.33 -4.40
CA LEU A 301 8.07 -17.28 -3.60
C LEU A 301 7.24 -18.51 -3.20
N ALA A 302 6.01 -18.30 -2.73
CA ALA A 302 5.10 -19.38 -2.37
C ALA A 302 4.79 -20.27 -3.58
N LEU A 303 4.44 -19.68 -4.74
CA LEU A 303 4.15 -20.41 -5.98
C LEU A 303 5.35 -21.23 -6.48
N ILE A 304 6.58 -20.70 -6.33
CA ILE A 304 7.80 -21.46 -6.65
C ILE A 304 7.91 -22.70 -5.76
N TYR A 305 7.67 -22.55 -4.45
CA TYR A 305 7.71 -23.67 -3.51
C TYR A 305 6.59 -24.70 -3.73
N GLU A 306 5.38 -24.26 -4.10
CA GLU A 306 4.30 -25.17 -4.51
C GLU A 306 4.72 -26.01 -5.72
N LYS A 307 5.35 -25.40 -6.74
CA LYS A 307 5.86 -26.11 -7.92
C LYS A 307 6.93 -27.14 -7.56
N MET A 308 7.68 -26.91 -6.48
CA MET A 308 8.69 -27.82 -5.95
C MET A 308 8.10 -28.91 -5.02
N GLY A 309 6.80 -28.86 -4.70
CA GLY A 309 6.17 -29.72 -3.70
C GLY A 309 6.60 -29.41 -2.26
N ASN A 310 7.28 -28.29 -2.02
CA ASN A 310 7.71 -27.85 -0.69
C ASN A 310 6.61 -27.05 -0.01
N TRP A 311 5.58 -27.75 0.46
CA TRP A 311 4.38 -27.14 1.04
C TRP A 311 4.67 -26.33 2.31
N ASP A 312 5.63 -26.76 3.14
CA ASP A 312 6.03 -26.02 4.34
C ASP A 312 6.54 -24.62 4.02
N SER A 313 7.40 -24.51 3.01
CA SER A 313 7.97 -23.22 2.60
C SER A 313 6.93 -22.36 1.89
N ALA A 314 6.02 -22.96 1.12
CA ALA A 314 4.89 -22.26 0.51
C ALA A 314 3.95 -21.68 1.57
N ILE A 315 3.55 -22.48 2.55
CA ILE A 315 2.72 -22.06 3.69
C ILE A 315 3.40 -20.95 4.47
N ALA A 316 4.71 -21.08 4.77
CA ALA A 316 5.45 -20.05 5.48
C ALA A 316 5.49 -18.71 4.73
N ALA A 317 5.60 -18.73 3.40
CA ALA A 317 5.55 -17.53 2.58
C ALA A 317 4.15 -16.88 2.58
N TYR A 318 3.08 -17.66 2.46
CA TYR A 318 1.72 -17.15 2.58
C TYR A 318 1.40 -16.62 3.98
N GLN A 319 1.88 -17.27 5.03
CA GLN A 319 1.63 -16.85 6.41
C GLN A 319 2.21 -15.45 6.68
N LYS A 320 3.34 -15.09 6.06
CA LYS A 320 3.88 -13.73 6.12
C LYS A 320 2.91 -12.68 5.57
N ILE A 321 2.24 -12.95 4.45
CA ILE A 321 1.20 -12.06 3.91
C ILE A 321 0.02 -11.99 4.87
N ILE A 322 -0.45 -13.14 5.38
CA ILE A 322 -1.59 -13.20 6.32
C ILE A 322 -1.34 -12.37 7.58
N ASN A 323 -0.13 -12.45 8.12
CA ASN A 323 0.27 -11.75 9.35
C ASN A 323 0.45 -10.24 9.17
N GLU A 324 0.54 -9.75 7.93
CA GLU A 324 0.67 -8.33 7.61
C GLU A 324 -0.70 -7.69 7.26
N LYS A 325 -1.82 -8.21 7.80
CA LYS A 325 -3.21 -7.80 7.47
C LYS A 325 -3.40 -6.28 7.43
N ILE A 326 -2.78 -5.49 8.31
CA ILE A 326 -2.90 -4.02 8.32
C ILE A 326 -2.63 -3.36 6.96
N LEU A 327 -1.79 -3.97 6.13
CA LEU A 327 -1.46 -3.46 4.80
C LEU A 327 -2.63 -3.50 3.82
N VAL A 328 -3.73 -4.19 4.11
CA VAL A 328 -4.96 -4.09 3.32
C VAL A 328 -5.59 -2.70 3.41
N ILE A 329 -5.37 -1.95 4.49
CA ILE A 329 -5.82 -0.55 4.61
C ILE A 329 -4.87 0.35 3.84
N THR A 330 -3.56 0.18 4.07
CA THR A 330 -2.59 1.19 3.66
C THR A 330 -2.12 1.01 2.22
N VAL A 331 -2.06 -0.21 1.68
CA VAL A 331 -1.37 -0.49 0.42
C VAL A 331 -2.31 -0.54 -0.79
N PRO A 332 -2.02 0.22 -1.87
CA PRO A 332 -2.80 0.25 -3.12
C PRO A 332 -3.22 -1.13 -3.65
N ALA A 333 -4.52 -1.32 -3.80
CA ALA A 333 -5.17 -2.53 -4.35
C ALA A 333 -4.69 -3.86 -3.73
N ALA A 334 -4.11 -3.85 -2.52
CA ALA A 334 -3.45 -5.02 -1.93
C ALA A 334 -4.44 -5.99 -1.26
N SER A 335 -5.63 -5.51 -0.90
CA SER A 335 -6.70 -6.30 -0.30
C SER A 335 -6.99 -7.60 -1.04
N ASN A 336 -7.06 -7.58 -2.38
CA ASN A 336 -7.34 -8.79 -3.15
C ASN A 336 -6.20 -9.82 -3.06
N ILE A 337 -4.94 -9.35 -2.96
CA ILE A 337 -3.77 -10.24 -2.76
C ILE A 337 -3.93 -10.98 -1.43
N TRP A 338 -4.24 -10.25 -0.35
CA TRP A 338 -4.43 -10.85 0.97
C TRP A 338 -5.60 -11.84 0.99
N VAL A 339 -6.74 -11.48 0.41
CA VAL A 339 -7.93 -12.36 0.37
C VAL A 339 -7.67 -13.60 -0.48
N LYS A 340 -7.09 -13.48 -1.68
CA LYS A 340 -6.71 -14.64 -2.50
C LYS A 340 -5.68 -15.53 -1.80
N THR A 341 -4.82 -14.95 -0.97
CA THR A 341 -3.85 -15.72 -0.17
C THR A 341 -4.52 -16.67 0.82
N LEU A 342 -5.70 -16.33 1.37
CA LEU A 342 -6.48 -17.26 2.21
C LEU A 342 -6.86 -18.54 1.45
N LEU A 343 -7.22 -18.42 0.16
CA LEU A 343 -7.54 -19.57 -0.66
C LEU A 343 -6.28 -20.37 -1.02
N SER A 344 -5.19 -19.68 -1.39
CA SER A 344 -3.91 -20.34 -1.71
C SER A 344 -3.34 -21.10 -0.52
N ILE A 345 -3.27 -20.49 0.66
CA ILE A 345 -2.75 -21.15 1.86
C ILE A 345 -3.65 -22.32 2.30
N SER A 346 -4.97 -22.19 2.13
CA SER A 346 -5.91 -23.30 2.35
C SER A 346 -5.59 -24.52 1.48
N LYS A 347 -5.34 -24.30 0.19
CA LYS A 347 -4.95 -25.38 -0.75
C LYS A 347 -3.59 -25.98 -0.39
N ALA A 348 -2.63 -25.17 0.02
CA ALA A 348 -1.32 -25.64 0.45
C ALA A 348 -1.41 -26.54 1.70
N PHE A 349 -2.23 -26.17 2.70
CA PHE A 349 -2.49 -27.01 3.87
C PHE A 349 -3.17 -28.34 3.50
N GLU A 350 -4.13 -28.32 2.59
CA GLU A 350 -4.79 -29.52 2.09
C GLU A 350 -3.80 -30.47 1.39
N LYS A 351 -2.88 -29.93 0.59
CA LYS A 351 -1.80 -30.70 -0.04
C LYS A 351 -0.77 -31.25 0.95
N LYS A 352 -0.58 -30.57 2.07
CA LYS A 352 0.24 -31.05 3.21
C LYS A 352 -0.48 -32.10 4.07
N GLY A 353 -1.80 -32.26 3.93
CA GLY A 353 -2.62 -33.17 4.74
C GLY A 353 -3.21 -32.55 6.02
N ASP A 354 -3.05 -31.24 6.24
CA ASP A 354 -3.66 -30.51 7.36
C ASP A 354 -5.04 -29.96 6.95
N PHE A 355 -6.04 -30.85 6.95
CA PHE A 355 -7.40 -30.50 6.54
C PHE A 355 -8.09 -29.52 7.51
N SER A 356 -7.65 -29.46 8.77
CA SER A 356 -8.21 -28.56 9.77
C SER A 356 -7.85 -27.10 9.48
N GLN A 357 -6.56 -26.83 9.25
CA GLN A 357 -6.12 -25.51 8.82
C GLN A 357 -6.68 -25.16 7.44
N ALA A 358 -6.68 -26.10 6.50
CA ALA A 358 -7.27 -25.90 5.18
C ALA A 358 -8.73 -25.43 5.26
N LYS A 359 -9.57 -26.08 6.07
CA LYS A 359 -10.97 -25.72 6.30
C LYS A 359 -11.11 -24.34 6.94
N THR A 360 -10.25 -24.01 7.91
CA THR A 360 -10.24 -22.72 8.61
C THR A 360 -10.02 -21.56 7.63
N TYR A 361 -8.97 -21.64 6.81
CA TYR A 361 -8.67 -20.60 5.81
C TYR A 361 -9.71 -20.54 4.69
N ARG A 362 -10.24 -21.69 4.26
CA ARG A 362 -11.33 -21.77 3.27
C ARG A 362 -12.59 -21.07 3.76
N LYS A 363 -12.95 -21.23 5.04
CA LYS A 363 -14.11 -20.55 5.65
C LYS A 363 -13.90 -19.04 5.67
N LYS A 364 -12.70 -18.56 6.04
CA LYS A 364 -12.35 -17.13 6.01
C LYS A 364 -12.47 -16.55 4.60
N TYR A 365 -11.93 -17.22 3.60
CA TYR A 365 -12.03 -16.80 2.19
C TYR A 365 -13.49 -16.71 1.74
N LYS A 366 -14.29 -17.77 1.98
CA LYS A 366 -15.70 -17.79 1.61
C LYS A 366 -16.46 -16.63 2.23
N ARG A 367 -16.28 -16.34 3.52
CA ARG A 367 -16.96 -15.21 4.19
C ARG A 367 -16.75 -13.86 3.48
N LEU A 368 -15.59 -13.66 2.86
CA LEU A 368 -15.23 -12.41 2.15
C LEU A 368 -15.59 -12.41 0.65
N ARG A 369 -16.18 -13.49 0.14
CA ARG A 369 -16.57 -13.64 -1.27
C ARG A 369 -18.01 -14.13 -1.41
N LEU A 370 -18.75 -14.25 -0.30
CA LEU A 370 -20.15 -14.62 -0.28
C LEU A 370 -21.08 -13.43 -0.57
N SER A 371 -20.56 -12.19 -0.53
CA SER A 371 -21.29 -10.97 -0.95
C SER A 371 -21.46 -10.84 -2.47
N GLU A 372 -20.96 -11.79 -3.25
CA GLU A 372 -21.11 -11.86 -4.72
C GLU A 372 -22.36 -12.68 -5.15
N ARG A 373 -23.27 -13.02 -4.24
CA ARG A 373 -24.47 -13.82 -4.56
C ARG A 373 -25.78 -13.13 -4.26
#